data_AF-A0A0Q4DQH2-F1
#
_entry.id   AF-A0A0Q4DQH2-F1
#
_cell.length_a   1.000
_cell.length_b   1.000
_cell.length_c   1.000
_cell.angle_alpha   90.00
_cell.angle_beta   90.00
_cell.angle_gamma   90.00
#
_symmetry.space_group_name_H-M   'P 1'
#
loop_
_entity.id
_entity.type
_entity.pdbx_description
1 polymer ?
#
loop_
_entity_poly.entity_id
_entity_poly.type
_entity_poly.pdbx_seq_one_letter_code
_entity_poly.pdbx_strand_id
1 'polypeptide(L)' 'MLFPKHDHSMMAVFSSPHEAERVAHLAPFVVAMSGSQLLLQSPATQGLVVNPGSNLGFDIEPAGRAKSRTELVL' A
#
# COMPACT_ATOMS: atom_id res chain seq x y z
N MET A 1 2.66 5.73 -4.05
CA MET A 1 2.13 7.11 -4.02
C MET A 1 1.38 7.32 -2.71
N LEU A 2 1.50 8.49 -2.07
CA LEU A 2 0.70 8.83 -0.89
C LEU A 2 -0.47 9.74 -1.25
N PHE A 3 -1.63 9.50 -0.66
CA PHE A 3 -2.83 10.31 -0.89
C PHE A 3 -3.79 10.26 0.32
N PRO A 4 -4.62 11.29 0.53
CA PRO A 4 -5.62 11.28 1.60
C PRO A 4 -6.84 10.43 1.24
N LYS A 5 -7.37 9.66 2.20
CA LYS A 5 -8.65 8.93 2.13
C LYS A 5 -9.22 8.73 3.53
N HIS A 6 -10.47 9.15 3.76
CA HIS A 6 -11.17 9.05 5.06
C HIS A 6 -10.30 9.50 6.25
N ASP A 7 -9.73 10.70 6.18
CA ASP A 7 -8.83 11.29 7.20
C ASP A 7 -7.50 10.56 7.46
N HIS A 8 -7.18 9.53 6.66
CA HIS A 8 -5.91 8.82 6.73
C HIS A 8 -5.00 9.14 5.54
N SER A 9 -3.70 9.20 5.81
CA SER A 9 -2.69 9.14 4.76
C SER A 9 -2.56 7.70 4.29
N MET A 10 -2.87 7.43 3.03
CA MET A 10 -2.83 6.09 2.43
C MET A 10 -1.72 5.97 1.40
N MET A 11 -1.13 4.78 1.30
CA MET A 11 -0.16 4.42 0.26
C MET A 11 -0.80 3.51 -0.79
N ALA A 12 -0.73 3.91 -2.05
CA ALA A 12 -1.08 3.04 -3.18
C ALA A 12 -0.04 1.92 -3.31
N VAL A 13 -0.51 0.68 -3.32
CA VAL A 13 0.27 -0.55 -3.49
C VAL A 13 -0.35 -1.33 -4.64
N PHE A 14 0.48 -1.91 -5.49
CA PHE A 14 0.03 -2.67 -6.65
C PHE A 14 0.53 -4.10 -6.54
N SER A 15 -0.34 -5.07 -6.76
CA SER A 15 0.02 -6.50 -6.72
C SER A 15 0.77 -6.95 -7.97
N SER A 16 0.76 -6.16 -9.04
CA SER A 16 1.52 -6.41 -10.27
C SER A 16 1.93 -5.09 -10.93
N PRO A 17 2.96 -5.09 -11.80
CA PRO A 17 3.31 -3.93 -12.62
C PRO A 17 2.15 -3.44 -13.50
N HIS A 18 1.35 -4.37 -14.03
CA HIS A 18 0.21 -4.03 -14.91
C HIS A 18 -0.84 -3.17 -14.19
N GLU A 19 -1.14 -3.46 -12.92
CA GLU A 19 -2.08 -2.64 -12.14
C GLU A 19 -1.52 -1.21 -11.92
N ALA A 20 -0.20 -1.05 -11.87
CA ALA A 20 0.45 0.25 -11.68
C ALA A 20 0.44 1.13 -12.94
N GLU A 21 0.36 0.53 -14.14
CA GLU A 21 0.34 1.26 -15.42
C GLU A 21 -0.81 2.29 -15.48
N ARG A 22 -1.95 1.97 -14.86
CA ARG A 22 -3.13 2.85 -14.79
C ARG A 22 -2.84 4.21 -14.18
N VAL A 23 -1.85 4.28 -13.28
CA VAL A 23 -1.48 5.51 -12.57
C VAL A 23 -0.06 5.97 -12.88
N ALA A 24 0.60 5.40 -13.90
CA ALA A 24 1.98 5.74 -14.26
C ALA A 24 2.16 7.25 -14.55
N HIS A 25 1.10 7.92 -15.03
CA HIS A 25 1.09 9.36 -15.24
C HIS A 25 1.17 10.19 -13.95
N LEU A 26 0.76 9.62 -12.80
CA LEU A 26 0.84 10.26 -11.48
C LEU A 26 2.06 9.80 -10.68
N ALA A 27 2.51 8.57 -10.92
CA ALA A 27 3.64 7.95 -10.24
C ALA A 27 4.47 7.14 -11.25
N PRO A 28 5.42 7.78 -11.97
CA PRO A 28 6.17 7.15 -13.05
C PRO A 28 7.19 6.11 -12.57
N PHE A 29 7.50 6.13 -11.27
CA PHE A 29 8.45 5.21 -10.66
C PHE A 29 7.73 4.37 -9.59
N VAL A 30 7.96 3.06 -9.66
CA VAL A 30 7.47 2.08 -8.68
C VAL A 30 8.65 1.30 -8.13
N VAL A 31 8.55 0.92 -6.86
CA VAL A 31 9.55 0.07 -6.20
C VAL A 31 8.94 -1.32 -6.01
N ALA A 32 9.54 -2.33 -6.61
CA ALA A 32 9.15 -3.72 -6.40
C ALA A 32 9.74 -4.23 -5.08
N MET A 33 8.89 -4.79 -4.23
CA MET A 33 9.28 -5.41 -2.96
C MET A 33 8.24 -6.45 -2.55
N SER A 34 8.62 -7.37 -1.66
CA SER A 34 7.65 -8.30 -1.08
C SER A 34 6.66 -7.59 -0.15
N GLY A 35 5.50 -8.22 0.09
CA GLY A 35 4.55 -7.71 1.09
C GLY A 35 5.15 -7.58 2.49
N SER A 36 6.03 -8.50 2.89
CA SER A 36 6.73 -8.45 4.18
C SER A 36 7.71 -7.27 4.26
N GLN A 37 8.48 -7.02 3.19
CA GLN A 37 9.37 -5.86 3.11
C GLN A 37 8.57 -4.55 3.18
N LEU A 38 7.47 -4.46 2.44
CA LEU A 38 6.57 -3.31 2.49
C LEU A 38 6.07 -3.06 3.93
N LEU A 39 5.59 -4.09 4.62
CA LEU A 39 5.04 -3.96 5.96
C LEU A 39 6.10 -3.58 7.01
N LEU A 40 7.33 -4.08 6.87
CA LEU A 40 8.42 -3.82 7.82
C LEU A 40 9.16 -2.50 7.56
N GLN A 41 9.31 -2.09 6.30
CA GLN A 41 10.17 -0.96 5.91
C GLN A 41 9.41 0.35 5.69
N SER A 42 8.11 0.29 5.40
CA SER A 42 7.33 1.54 5.23
C SER A 42 6.80 2.07 6.56
N PRO A 43 6.56 3.40 6.68
CA PRO A 43 6.01 4.00 7.89
C PRO A 43 4.67 3.36 8.29
N ALA A 44 4.55 2.95 9.55
CA ALA A 44 3.33 2.32 10.09
C ALA A 44 2.18 3.32 10.31
N THR A 45 2.45 4.62 10.20
CA THR A 45 1.46 5.71 10.36
C THR A 45 0.52 5.87 9.17
N GLN A 46 0.79 5.17 8.06
CA GLN A 46 0.05 5.26 6.81
C GLN A 46 -0.77 3.99 6.59
N GLY A 47 -1.96 4.06 6.02
CA GLY A 47 -2.67 2.87 5.54
C GLY A 47 -2.17 2.42 4.17
N LEU A 48 -2.65 1.27 3.68
CA LEU A 48 -2.43 0.79 2.33
C LEU A 48 -3.74 0.77 1.56
N VAL A 49 -3.70 1.10 0.28
CA VAL A 49 -4.76 0.78 -0.67
C VAL A 49 -4.13 -0.11 -1.72
N VAL A 50 -4.57 -1.36 -1.77
CA VAL A 50 -4.10 -2.36 -2.72
C VAL A 50 -4.93 -2.25 -4.00
N ASN A 51 -4.25 -2.10 -5.13
CA ASN A 51 -4.83 -1.94 -6.48
C ASN A 51 -5.92 -0.85 -6.53
N PRO A 52 -5.60 0.41 -6.21
CA PRO A 52 -6.57 1.50 -6.25
C PRO A 52 -7.23 1.61 -7.64
N GLY A 53 -8.55 1.66 -7.67
CA GLY A 53 -9.33 1.73 -8.91
C GLY A 53 -9.55 0.39 -9.62
N SER A 54 -9.10 -0.72 -9.03
CA SER A 54 -9.41 -2.08 -9.46
C SER A 54 -10.59 -2.66 -8.69
N ASN A 55 -11.31 -3.60 -9.31
CA ASN A 55 -12.35 -4.39 -8.62
C ASN A 55 -11.74 -5.49 -7.73
N LEU A 56 -10.43 -5.76 -7.90
CA LEU A 56 -9.68 -6.73 -7.11
C LEU A 56 -8.64 -6.01 -6.26
N GLY A 57 -9.12 -5.41 -5.18
CA GLY A 57 -8.33 -4.59 -4.27
C GLY A 57 -9.01 -4.48 -2.91
N PHE A 58 -8.28 -3.92 -1.95
CA PHE A 58 -8.79 -3.70 -0.60
C PHE A 58 -7.96 -2.63 0.11
N ASP A 59 -8.54 -2.10 1.19
CA ASP A 59 -7.87 -1.13 2.04
C ASP A 59 -7.36 -1.82 3.31
N ILE A 60 -6.19 -1.38 3.78
CA ILE A 60 -5.69 -1.66 5.12
C ILE A 60 -5.48 -0.34 5.84
N GLU A 61 -6.33 -0.04 6.81
CA GLU A 61 -6.16 1.14 7.66
C GLU A 61 -4.86 1.08 8.47
N PRO A 62 -4.32 2.23 8.94
CA PRO A 62 -3.09 2.26 9.74
C PRO A 62 -3.11 1.29 10.93
N ALA A 63 -4.26 1.18 11.63
CA ALA A 63 -4.43 0.28 12.76
C ALA A 63 -4.32 -1.22 12.36
N GLY A 64 -4.84 -1.59 11.19
CA GLY A 64 -4.72 -2.95 10.67
C GLY A 64 -3.27 -3.31 10.34
N ARG A 65 -2.53 -2.39 9.73
CA ARG A 65 -1.11 -2.59 9.43
C ARG A 65 -0.25 -2.76 10.67
N ALA A 66 -0.51 -1.99 11.72
CA ALA A 66 0.23 -2.09 12.98
C ALA A 66 0.13 -3.51 13.57
N LYS A 67 -1.06 -4.13 13.50
CA LYS A 67 -1.26 -5.52 13.93
C LYS A 67 -0.50 -6.52 13.06
N SER A 68 -0.63 -6.42 11.74
CA SER A 68 0.07 -7.33 10.81
C SER A 68 1.59 -7.27 10.96
N ARG A 69 2.14 -6.09 11.27
CA ARG A 69 3.57 -5.94 11.52
C ARG A 69 4.02 -6.74 12.75
N THR A 70 3.26 -6.71 13.84
CA THR A 70 3.56 -7.48 15.06
C THR A 70 3.60 -8.97 14.77
N GLU A 71 2.67 -9.50 13.96
CA GLU A 71 2.62 -10.93 13.61
C GLU A 71 3.82 -11.40 12.78
N LEU A 72 4.46 -10.51 12.01
CA LEU A 72 5.63 -10.85 11.17
C LEU A 72 6.96 -10.88 11.93
N VAL A 73 7.00 -10.41 13.17
CA VAL A 73 8.21 -10.39 14.01
C VAL A 73 8.14 -11.40 15.17
N LEU A 74 7.06 -12.17 15.25
CA LEU A 74 6.88 -13.32 16.14
C LEU A 74 7.41 -14.60 15.45
#